data_AF-A0A1G3H9A9-F1
#
_entry.id   AF-A0A1G3H9A9-F1
#
_cell.length_a   1.000
_cell.length_b   1.000
_cell.length_c   1.000
_cell.angle_alpha   90.00
_cell.angle_beta   90.00
_cell.angle_gamma   90.00
#
_symmetry.space_group_name_H-M   'P 1'
#
loop_
_entity.id
_entity.type
_entity.pdbx_description
1 polymer ?
#
loop_
_entity_poly.entity_id
_entity_poly.type
_entity_poly.pdbx_seq_one_letter_code
_entity_poly.pdbx_strand_id
1 'polypeptide(L)'
;MNPAAARAAGEQVLARLRAEAARYGVALPGLAWDVAQFDLQRDPASGHDALLARWQCAGRRVQLTLRPDGHVYGECDLLLDHPARPGFWMDTLAVWGLPPDLRSEPNLIVKPA
;
A
#
# COMPACT_ATOMS: atom_id res chain seq x y z
N MET A 1 -13.31 -5.07 11.64
CA MET A 1 -13.72 -5.26 10.22
C MET A 1 -13.24 -6.65 9.75
N ASN A 2 -14.00 -7.40 8.94
CA ASN A 2 -13.53 -8.71 8.44
C ASN A 2 -13.09 -8.64 6.96
N PRO A 3 -12.29 -9.61 6.45
CA PRO A 3 -11.79 -9.58 5.08
C PRO A 3 -12.86 -9.56 3.98
N ALA A 4 -14.00 -10.23 4.19
CA ALA A 4 -15.07 -10.26 3.19
C ALA A 4 -15.69 -8.87 3.00
N ALA A 5 -15.99 -8.17 4.11
CA ALA A 5 -16.54 -6.82 4.08
C ALA A 5 -15.55 -5.78 3.54
N ALA A 6 -14.25 -6.00 3.75
CA ALA A 6 -13.19 -5.07 3.35
C ALA A 6 -12.76 -5.23 1.88
N ARG A 7 -13.15 -6.31 1.21
CA ARG A 7 -12.65 -6.70 -0.12
C ARG A 7 -12.74 -5.59 -1.15
N ALA A 8 -13.90 -4.96 -1.30
CA ALA A 8 -14.12 -3.94 -2.32
C ALA A 8 -13.19 -2.72 -2.13
N ALA A 9 -12.98 -2.28 -0.89
CA ALA A 9 -12.04 -1.21 -0.58
C ALA A 9 -10.59 -1.66 -0.82
N GLY A 10 -10.24 -2.85 -0.35
CA GLY A 10 -8.91 -3.44 -0.55
C GLY A 10 -8.52 -3.56 -2.02
N GLU A 11 -9.41 -4.07 -2.86
CA GLU A 11 -9.18 -4.22 -4.30
C GLU A 11 -8.95 -2.87 -5.00
N GLN A 12 -9.63 -1.80 -4.58
CA GLN A 12 -9.38 -0.45 -5.08
C GLN A 12 -7.99 0.06 -4.70
N VAL A 13 -7.53 -0.18 -3.47
CA VAL A 13 -6.17 0.20 -3.05
C VAL A 13 -5.12 -0.61 -3.81
N LEU A 14 -5.33 -1.92 -3.97
CA LEU A 14 -4.43 -2.77 -4.76
C LEU A 14 -4.35 -2.32 -6.22
N ALA A 15 -5.48 -1.93 -6.83
CA ALA A 15 -5.50 -1.38 -8.18
C ALA A 15 -4.70 -0.08 -8.28
N ARG A 16 -4.87 0.82 -7.29
CA ARG A 16 -4.13 2.08 -7.24
C ARG A 16 -2.62 1.86 -7.04
N LEU A 17 -2.23 0.96 -6.14
CA LEU A 17 -0.83 0.58 -5.93
C LEU A 17 -0.19 0.07 -7.22
N ARG A 18 -0.85 -0.87 -7.92
CA ARG A 18 -0.35 -1.40 -9.20
C ARG A 18 -0.21 -0.31 -10.26
N ALA A 19 -1.21 0.54 -10.40
CA ALA A 19 -1.20 1.61 -11.39
C ALA A 19 -0.08 2.63 -11.12
N GLU A 20 0.11 3.03 -9.87
CA GLU A 20 1.15 4.00 -9.51
C GLU A 20 2.55 3.39 -9.58
N ALA A 21 2.75 2.16 -9.10
CA ALA A 21 4.02 1.44 -9.20
C ALA A 21 4.48 1.27 -10.67
N ALA A 22 3.54 1.01 -11.58
CA ALA A 22 3.83 0.86 -13.01
C ALA A 22 4.40 2.13 -13.64
N ARG A 23 4.04 3.33 -13.14
CA ARG A 23 4.61 4.61 -13.60
C ARG A 23 6.11 4.73 -13.33
N TYR A 24 6.62 3.95 -12.38
CA TYR A 24 8.02 3.88 -12.00
C TYR A 24 8.71 2.59 -12.50
N GLY A 25 8.08 1.85 -13.42
CA GLY A 25 8.63 0.61 -13.97
C GLY A 25 8.59 -0.58 -13.02
N VAL A 26 7.76 -0.53 -11.97
CA VAL A 26 7.62 -1.61 -10.98
C VAL A 26 6.35 -2.41 -11.25
N ALA A 27 6.51 -3.69 -11.55
CA ALA A 27 5.41 -4.64 -11.66
C ALA A 27 5.17 -5.35 -10.32
N LEU A 28 3.89 -5.54 -9.98
CA LEU A 28 3.45 -6.24 -8.75
C LEU A 28 2.62 -7.49 -9.13
N PRO A 29 3.25 -8.52 -9.72
CA PRO A 29 2.54 -9.71 -10.21
C PRO A 29 1.94 -10.51 -9.05
N GLY A 30 0.71 -11.00 -9.24
CA GLY A 30 0.02 -11.82 -8.25
C GLY A 30 -0.44 -11.06 -7.00
N LEU A 31 -0.25 -9.74 -6.94
CA LEU A 31 -0.80 -8.91 -5.87
C LEU A 31 -2.33 -8.85 -5.99
N ALA A 32 -3.02 -9.75 -5.27
CA ALA A 32 -4.46 -9.92 -5.28
C ALA A 32 -5.01 -10.16 -3.87
N TRP A 33 -6.26 -9.75 -3.63
CA TRP A 33 -6.90 -9.84 -2.32
C TRP A 33 -6.92 -11.26 -1.75
N ASP A 34 -7.20 -12.25 -2.60
CA ASP A 34 -7.41 -13.64 -2.19
C ASP A 34 -6.15 -14.35 -1.66
N VAL A 35 -4.96 -13.79 -1.92
CA VAL A 35 -3.68 -14.36 -1.46
C VAL A 35 -3.08 -13.57 -0.29
N ALA A 36 -3.83 -12.62 0.27
CA ALA A 36 -3.36 -11.82 1.39
C ALA A 36 -3.32 -12.62 2.69
N GLN A 37 -2.36 -12.30 3.54
CA GLN A 37 -2.38 -12.68 4.94
C GLN A 37 -3.12 -11.61 5.74
N PHE A 38 -4.18 -12.00 6.43
CA PHE A 38 -5.02 -11.08 7.21
C PHE A 38 -4.74 -11.14 8.70
N ASP A 39 -4.89 -9.99 9.35
CA ASP A 39 -4.72 -9.84 10.79
C ASP A 39 -5.55 -8.65 11.30
N LEU A 40 -5.77 -8.58 12.61
CA LEU A 40 -6.44 -7.45 13.24
C LEU A 40 -5.45 -6.72 14.14
N GLN A 41 -5.35 -5.41 13.95
CA GLN A 41 -4.54 -4.56 14.82
C GLN A 41 -5.40 -3.46 15.42
N ARG A 42 -5.35 -3.35 16.74
CA ARG A 42 -6.01 -2.26 17.46
C ARG A 42 -5.29 -0.95 17.18
N ASP A 43 -6.01 0.03 16.65
CA ASP A 43 -5.51 1.37 16.44
C ASP A 43 -5.39 2.08 17.80
N PRO A 44 -4.19 2.51 18.21
CA PRO A 44 -3.99 3.16 19.51
C PRO A 44 -4.70 4.52 19.60
N ALA A 45 -4.94 5.21 18.48
CA ALA A 45 -5.59 6.52 18.49
C ALA A 45 -7.11 6.42 18.63
N SER A 46 -7.74 5.47 17.93
CA SER A 46 -9.20 5.32 17.89
C SER A 46 -9.73 4.23 18.82
N GLY A 47 -8.88 3.31 19.28
CA GLY A 47 -9.26 2.14 20.06
C GLY A 47 -10.03 1.07 19.29
N HIS A 48 -10.22 1.23 17.97
CA HIS A 48 -10.92 0.25 17.13
C HIS A 48 -9.94 -0.65 16.39
N ASP A 49 -10.39 -1.87 16.07
CA ASP A 49 -9.57 -2.82 15.30
C ASP A 49 -9.62 -2.50 13.81
N ALA A 50 -8.44 -2.22 13.25
CA ALA A 50 -8.22 -2.13 11.81
C ALA A 50 -7.88 -3.51 11.24
N LEU A 51 -8.35 -3.77 10.01
CA LEU A 51 -7.93 -4.95 9.26
C LEU A 51 -6.58 -4.68 8.61
N LEU A 52 -5.60 -5.53 8.89
CA LEU A 52 -4.35 -5.57 8.17
C LEU A 52 -4.40 -6.66 7.11
N ALA A 53 -3.88 -6.35 5.92
CA ALA A 53 -3.67 -7.31 4.85
C ALA A 53 -2.23 -7.18 4.36
N ARG A 54 -1.53 -8.31 4.22
CA ARG A 54 -0.09 -8.34 3.91
C ARG A 54 0.21 -9.28 2.76
N TRP A 55 1.20 -8.92 1.94
CA TRP A 55 1.71 -9.73 0.85
C TRP A 55 3.24 -9.68 0.80
N GLN A 56 3.82 -10.72 0.22
CA GLN A 56 5.15 -10.71 -0.38
C GLN A 56 4.96 -10.86 -1.89
N CYS A 57 5.37 -9.85 -2.66
CA CYS A 57 5.13 -9.77 -4.10
C CYS A 57 6.43 -9.41 -4.82
N ALA A 58 6.97 -10.35 -5.59
CA ALA A 58 8.23 -10.16 -6.34
C ALA A 58 9.39 -9.61 -5.47
N GLY A 59 9.53 -10.15 -4.25
CA GLY A 59 10.56 -9.71 -3.29
C GLY A 59 10.25 -8.39 -2.57
N ARG A 60 9.05 -7.84 -2.74
CA ARG A 60 8.59 -6.61 -2.10
C ARG A 60 7.53 -6.91 -1.05
N ARG A 61 7.64 -6.26 0.10
CA ARG A 61 6.57 -6.25 1.10
C ARG A 61 5.47 -5.29 0.63
N VAL A 62 4.23 -5.73 0.74
CA VAL A 62 3.05 -4.88 0.54
C VAL A 62 2.16 -5.04 1.76
N GLN A 63 1.62 -3.93 2.27
CA GLN A 63 0.70 -3.92 3.39
C GLN A 63 -0.44 -2.95 3.15
N LEU A 64 -1.64 -3.32 3.59
CA LEU A 64 -2.81 -2.46 3.69
C LEU A 64 -3.30 -2.43 5.13
N THR A 65 -3.78 -1.27 5.55
CA THR A 65 -4.53 -1.04 6.78
C THR A 65 -5.89 -0.46 6.39
N LEU A 66 -6.97 -1.18 6.72
CA LEU A 66 -8.35 -0.75 6.47
C LEU A 66 -9.03 -0.48 7.80
N ARG A 67 -9.40 0.78 8.02
CA ARG A 67 -9.98 1.25 9.27
C ARG A 67 -11.51 1.12 9.25
N PRO A 68 -12.16 0.97 10.42
CA PRO A 68 -13.62 0.88 10.51
C PRO A 68 -14.39 2.09 9.98
N ASP A 69 -13.77 3.27 9.97
CA ASP A 69 -14.32 4.51 9.41
C ASP A 69 -14.23 4.58 7.87
N GLY A 70 -13.70 3.53 7.23
CA GLY A 70 -13.53 3.44 5.78
C GLY A 70 -12.21 4.02 5.27
N HIS A 71 -11.43 4.71 6.11
CA HIS A 71 -10.13 5.19 5.71
C HIS A 71 -9.16 4.03 5.48
N VAL A 72 -8.33 4.18 4.46
CA VAL A 72 -7.34 3.19 4.08
C VAL A 72 -5.94 3.80 4.02
N TYR A 73 -4.96 2.97 4.32
CA TYR A 73 -3.55 3.24 4.06
C TYR A 73 -2.93 1.97 3.46
N GLY A 74 -2.08 2.13 2.45
CA GLY A 74 -1.37 1.06 1.80
C GLY A 74 0.05 1.46 1.52
N GLU A 75 0.98 0.52 1.65
CA GLU A 75 2.39 0.72 1.35
C GLU A 75 2.98 -0.46 0.60
N CYS A 76 3.90 -0.16 -0.32
CA CYS A 76 4.71 -1.15 -1.03
C CYS A 76 6.17 -0.71 -1.03
N ASP A 77 7.08 -1.58 -0.60
CA ASP A 77 8.51 -1.28 -0.63
C ASP A 77 8.99 -1.15 -2.10
N LEU A 78 9.54 0.01 -2.47
CA LEU A 78 10.08 0.31 -3.80
C LEU A 78 11.60 0.12 -3.86
N LEU A 79 12.35 0.68 -2.91
CA LEU A 79 13.81 0.52 -2.80
C LEU A 79 14.57 0.67 -4.13
N LEU A 80 14.24 1.71 -4.90
CA LEU A 80 14.79 1.97 -6.24
C LEU A 80 15.17 3.43 -6.43
N ASP A 81 16.06 3.70 -7.38
CA ASP A 81 16.37 5.07 -7.81
C ASP A 81 15.14 5.76 -8.44
N HIS A 82 14.94 7.03 -8.11
CA HIS A 82 13.89 7.80 -8.78
C HIS A 82 14.30 8.09 -10.25
N PRO A 83 13.53 7.66 -11.26
CA PRO A 83 13.97 7.65 -12.66
C PRO A 83 14.21 9.05 -13.23
N ALA A 84 13.52 10.07 -12.73
CA ALA A 84 13.61 11.46 -13.20
C ALA A 84 14.22 12.43 -12.19
N ARG A 85 14.67 11.96 -11.01
CA ARG A 85 15.19 12.82 -9.93
C ARG A 85 16.49 12.22 -9.40
N PRO A 86 17.62 12.49 -10.06
CA PRO A 86 18.93 12.08 -9.57
C PRO A 86 19.14 12.53 -8.12
N GLY A 87 19.81 11.70 -7.32
CA GLY A 87 20.04 11.97 -5.90
C GLY A 87 18.89 11.58 -4.96
N PHE A 88 17.80 10.99 -5.46
CA PHE A 88 16.73 10.44 -4.62
C PHE A 88 16.54 8.93 -4.81
N TRP A 89 16.28 8.24 -3.70
CA TRP A 89 15.71 6.90 -3.64
C TRP A 89 14.22 6.96 -3.36
N MET A 90 13.45 6.13 -4.07
CA MET A 90 12.07 5.81 -3.72
C MET A 90 12.11 4.68 -2.69
N ASP A 91 11.72 4.98 -1.45
CA ASP A 91 11.72 4.03 -0.35
C ASP A 91 10.48 3.13 -0.42
N THR A 92 9.31 3.74 -0.30
CA THR A 92 8.01 3.08 -0.39
C THR A 92 7.09 3.83 -1.35
N LEU A 93 6.08 3.14 -1.88
CA LEU A 93 4.93 3.73 -2.52
C LEU A 93 3.77 3.69 -1.53
N ALA A 94 3.22 4.84 -1.18
CA ALA A 94 2.06 4.94 -0.32
C ALA A 94 0.77 5.18 -1.12
N VAL A 95 -0.34 4.65 -0.64
CA VAL A 95 -1.71 4.96 -1.10
C VAL A 95 -2.57 5.21 0.13
N TRP A 96 -3.37 6.28 0.12
CA TRP A 96 -4.22 6.62 1.26
C TRP A 96 -5.48 7.38 0.85
N GLY A 97 -6.48 7.40 1.73
CA GLY A 97 -7.70 8.18 1.55
C GLY A 97 -8.95 7.42 1.95
N LEU A 98 -10.07 7.76 1.31
CA LEU A 98 -11.37 7.10 1.44
C LEU A 98 -11.78 6.62 0.04
N PRO A 99 -11.87 5.32 -0.23
CA PRO A 99 -12.27 4.84 -1.55
C PRO A 99 -13.63 5.41 -1.99
N PRO A 100 -13.79 5.84 -3.26
CA PRO A 100 -12.82 5.74 -4.37
C PRO A 100 -11.79 6.88 -4.44
N ASP A 101 -11.88 7.88 -3.57
CA ASP A 101 -11.01 9.06 -3.54
C ASP A 101 -9.66 8.78 -2.88
N LEU A 102 -8.80 8.06 -3.63
CA LEU A 102 -7.46 7.66 -3.20
C LEU A 102 -6.38 8.60 -3.75
N ARG A 103 -5.38 8.88 -2.91
CA ARG A 103 -4.11 9.52 -3.30
C ARG A 103 -2.98 8.49 -3.26
N SER A 104 -1.91 8.76 -3.99
CA SER A 104 -0.75 7.89 -4.04
C SER A 104 0.51 8.67 -4.41
N GLU A 105 1.62 8.38 -3.76
CA GLU A 105 2.93 8.94 -4.12
C GLU A 105 4.08 8.08 -3.57
N PRO A 106 5.25 8.06 -4.23
CA PRO A 106 6.44 7.49 -3.64
C PRO A 106 6.98 8.38 -2.52
N ASN A 107 7.34 7.78 -1.40
CA ASN A 107 8.18 8.42 -0.40
C ASN A 107 9.62 8.49 -0.92
N LEU A 108 10.21 9.68 -0.88
CA LEU A 108 11.55 9.93 -1.40
C LEU A 108 12.54 10.23 -0.29
N ILE A 109 13.69 9.57 -0.34
CA ILE A 109 14.81 9.80 0.56
C ILE A 109 15.99 10.32 -0.26
N VAL A 110 16.70 11.31 0.26
CA VAL A 110 17.94 11.81 -0.36
C VAL A 110 19.00 10.71 -0.25
N LYS A 111 19.69 10.42 -1.35
CA LYS A 111 20.79 9.46 -1.33
C LYS A 111 21.91 9.96 -0.41
N PRO A 112 22.57 9.08 0.35
CA PRO A 112 23.79 9.46 1.06
C PRO A 112 24.83 9.98 0.06
N ALA A 113 25.61 10.96 0.50
CA ALA A 113 26.71 11.55 -0.27
C ALA A 113 27.86 10.57 -0.48
#